data_AF-A0A841U2Z1-F1
#
_entry.id   AF-A0A841U2Z1-F1
#
_cell.length_a   1.000
_cell.length_b   1.000
_cell.length_c   1.000
_cell.angle_alpha   90.00
_cell.angle_beta   90.00
_cell.angle_gamma   90.00
#
_symmetry.space_group_name_H-M   'P 1'
#
loop_
_entity.id
_entity.type
_entity.pdbx_description
1 polymer ?
#
loop_
_entity_poly.entity_id
_entity_poly.type
_entity_poly.pdbx_seq_one_letter_code
_entity_poly.pdbx_strand_id
1 'polypeptide(L)'
;MPGLKTMVLVAGLLLILAGCSNSRSTTTPLTEEDVTNFIRDNEIHPIAVERIGDFVVILYSDATIDGYHLIYKDENGKLRDQNAYGGTLPDTPVLLSGSASRNPFVTVIIQDEEIRRSASAVEVTYEDGSTIRQTIRGQGAIIPYGKEIEGALSYSRVVIYDAKNKALYSYPE
;
A
#
# COMPACT_ATOMS: atom_id res chain seq x y z
N MET A 1 5.23 80.67 13.24
CA MET A 1 6.30 79.92 13.93
C MET A 1 5.82 79.59 15.33
N PRO A 2 6.09 78.44 15.94
CA PRO A 2 6.39 77.07 15.46
C PRO A 2 5.16 76.16 15.75
N GLY A 3 5.05 74.87 15.44
CA GLY A 3 5.93 73.86 14.86
C GLY A 3 5.28 72.49 15.05
N LEU A 4 5.52 71.58 14.09
CA LEU A 4 5.86 70.15 14.29
C LEU A 4 5.01 69.36 15.32
N LYS A 5 4.30 68.28 14.95
CA LYS A 5 4.91 67.02 14.51
C LYS A 5 3.88 66.13 13.81
N THR A 6 4.25 65.68 12.63
CA THR A 6 3.75 64.47 11.98
C THR A 6 3.87 63.30 12.96
N MET A 7 2.77 62.62 13.26
CA MET A 7 2.81 61.32 13.93
C MET A 7 2.06 60.33 13.07
N VAL A 8 2.82 59.72 12.16
CA VAL A 8 2.42 58.56 11.37
C VAL A 8 2.18 57.42 12.34
N LEU A 9 0.92 57.02 12.55
CA LEU A 9 0.60 55.80 13.27
C LEU A 9 0.57 54.66 12.24
N VAL A 10 1.72 53.99 12.10
CA VAL A 10 1.85 52.73 11.36
C VAL A 10 1.06 51.68 12.13
N ALA A 11 -0.15 51.38 11.69
CA ALA A 11 -0.91 50.22 12.17
C ALA A 11 -0.20 48.95 11.67
N GLY A 12 0.57 48.35 12.57
CA GLY A 12 1.36 47.15 12.34
C GLY A 12 0.50 45.98 11.88
N LEU A 13 0.91 45.42 10.75
CA LEU A 13 0.51 44.16 10.15
C LEU A 13 0.56 43.04 11.20
N LEU A 14 -0.60 42.56 11.64
CA LEU A 14 -0.74 41.34 12.44
C LEU A 14 -0.41 40.15 11.54
N LEU A 15 0.85 39.71 11.60
CA LEU A 15 1.31 38.46 11.02
C LEU A 15 0.56 37.30 11.69
N ILE A 16 -0.39 36.74 10.96
CA ILE A 16 -1.01 35.46 11.23
C ILE A 16 0.09 34.41 10.99
N LEU A 17 0.94 34.18 11.99
CA LEU A 17 1.74 32.97 12.05
C LEU A 17 0.82 31.85 12.54
N ALA A 18 -0.02 31.36 11.64
CA ALA A 18 -0.52 30.00 11.72
C ALA A 18 0.71 29.09 11.61
N GLY A 19 1.33 28.81 12.75
CA GLY A 19 2.29 27.74 12.88
C GLY A 19 1.57 26.43 12.64
N CYS A 20 1.54 25.97 11.39
CA CYS A 20 1.33 24.57 11.10
C CYS A 20 2.52 23.82 11.71
N SER A 21 2.42 23.46 12.98
CA SER A 21 3.33 22.50 13.58
C SER A 21 3.12 21.18 12.85
N ASN A 22 4.08 20.81 12.00
CA ASN A 22 4.25 19.44 11.55
C ASN A 22 4.57 18.58 12.78
N SER A 23 3.53 18.21 13.54
CA SER A 23 3.63 17.08 14.44
C SER A 23 3.67 15.85 13.53
N ARG A 24 4.88 15.32 13.31
CA ARG A 24 5.01 13.94 12.87
C ARG A 24 4.34 13.11 13.95
N SER A 25 3.16 12.60 13.63
CA SER A 25 2.44 11.70 14.49
C SER A 25 3.33 10.51 14.81
N THR A 26 3.71 10.36 16.07
CA THR A 26 4.41 9.17 16.57
C THR A 26 3.39 8.06 16.69
N THR A 27 3.04 7.43 15.57
CA THR A 27 2.18 6.25 15.56
C THR A 27 2.87 5.11 16.33
N THR A 28 2.11 4.43 17.17
CA THR A 28 2.60 3.23 17.87
C THR A 28 2.77 2.11 16.83
N PRO A 29 3.93 1.45 16.71
CA PRO A 29 4.12 0.42 15.70
C PRO A 29 3.21 -0.80 15.97
N LEU A 30 2.77 -1.44 14.89
CA LEU A 30 2.09 -2.74 14.93
C LEU A 30 3.03 -3.85 15.44
N THR A 31 2.58 -4.63 16.41
CA THR A 31 3.24 -5.84 16.88
C THR A 31 2.76 -7.07 16.11
N GLU A 32 3.53 -8.16 16.14
CA GLU A 32 3.10 -9.44 15.54
C GLU A 32 1.87 -10.03 16.25
N GLU A 33 1.68 -9.71 17.53
CA GLU A 33 0.49 -10.09 18.28
C GLU A 33 -0.75 -9.35 17.75
N ASP A 34 -0.65 -8.05 17.41
CA ASP A 34 -1.76 -7.31 16.80
C ASP A 34 -2.19 -7.96 15.48
N VAL A 35 -1.23 -8.32 14.62
CA VAL A 35 -1.47 -8.95 13.32
C VAL A 35 -2.12 -10.33 13.50
N THR A 36 -1.58 -11.14 14.40
CA THR A 36 -2.08 -12.50 14.66
C THR A 36 -3.48 -12.48 15.25
N ASN A 37 -3.74 -11.59 16.21
CA ASN A 37 -5.07 -11.42 16.79
C ASN A 37 -6.07 -10.91 15.73
N PHE A 38 -5.69 -9.95 14.89
CA PHE A 38 -6.55 -9.47 13.81
C PHE A 38 -6.93 -10.59 12.84
N ILE A 39 -5.97 -11.40 12.38
CA ILE A 39 -6.22 -12.53 11.48
C ILE A 39 -7.17 -13.54 12.12
N ARG A 40 -6.92 -13.91 13.38
CA ARG A 40 -7.75 -14.88 14.12
C ARG A 40 -9.16 -14.35 14.35
N ASP A 41 -9.29 -13.13 14.87
CA ASP A 41 -10.56 -12.57 15.29
C ASP A 41 -11.48 -12.25 14.09
N ASN A 42 -10.92 -12.12 12.88
CA ASN A 42 -11.65 -11.97 11.62
C ASN A 42 -11.68 -13.25 10.78
N GLU A 43 -11.19 -14.38 11.30
CA GLU A 43 -11.18 -15.69 10.61
C GLU A 43 -10.54 -15.66 9.20
N ILE A 44 -9.51 -14.82 9.02
CA ILE A 44 -8.85 -14.63 7.73
C ILE A 44 -7.88 -15.79 7.47
N HIS A 45 -7.94 -16.36 6.25
CA HIS A 45 -6.95 -17.33 5.76
C HIS A 45 -5.98 -16.62 4.79
N PRO A 46 -4.85 -16.08 5.29
CA PRO A 46 -3.99 -15.24 4.46
C PRO A 46 -3.27 -16.04 3.38
N ILE A 47 -3.24 -15.50 2.16
CA ILE A 47 -2.33 -15.89 1.10
C ILE A 47 -0.93 -15.36 1.41
N ALA A 48 -0.84 -14.09 1.80
CA ALA A 48 0.41 -13.39 2.08
C ALA A 48 0.19 -12.32 3.14
N VAL A 49 1.22 -12.04 3.93
CA VAL A 49 1.23 -10.97 4.93
C VAL A 49 2.53 -10.20 4.77
N GLU A 50 2.46 -8.90 4.52
CA GLU A 50 3.63 -8.06 4.32
C GLU A 50 3.55 -6.79 5.15
N ARG A 51 4.67 -6.42 5.78
CA ARG A 51 4.80 -5.16 6.53
C ARG A 51 5.38 -4.10 5.61
N ILE A 52 4.68 -2.97 5.49
CA ILE A 52 5.05 -1.88 4.59
C ILE A 52 5.01 -0.57 5.39
N GLY A 53 6.19 -0.08 5.79
CA GLY A 53 6.28 1.10 6.64
C GLY A 53 5.61 0.87 8.00
N ASP A 54 4.58 1.66 8.29
CA ASP A 54 3.82 1.66 9.55
C ASP A 54 2.56 0.78 9.52
N PHE A 55 2.25 0.14 8.39
CA PHE A 55 1.10 -0.74 8.23
C PHE A 55 1.48 -2.17 7.81
N VAL A 56 0.52 -3.07 7.93
CA VAL A 56 0.61 -4.46 7.47
C VAL A 56 -0.51 -4.71 6.47
N VAL A 57 -0.17 -5.35 5.35
CA VAL A 57 -1.12 -5.80 4.33
C VAL A 57 -1.31 -7.30 4.48
N ILE A 58 -2.56 -7.73 4.54
CA ILE A 58 -2.96 -9.14 4.64
C ILE A 58 -3.78 -9.46 3.39
N LEU A 59 -3.19 -10.19 2.45
CA LEU A 59 -3.83 -10.63 1.21
C LEU A 59 -4.60 -11.92 1.47
N TYR A 60 -5.84 -12.01 0.98
CA TYR A 60 -6.68 -13.18 1.13
C TYR A 60 -7.53 -13.44 -0.13
N SER A 61 -8.00 -14.67 -0.25
CA SER A 61 -8.89 -15.13 -1.31
C SER A 61 -9.75 -16.24 -0.75
N ASP A 62 -11.06 -16.04 -0.77
CA ASP A 62 -12.06 -17.03 -0.38
C ASP A 62 -12.96 -17.37 -1.58
N ALA A 63 -13.96 -18.22 -1.38
CA ALA A 63 -14.81 -18.71 -2.47
C ALA A 63 -15.59 -17.62 -3.24
N THR A 64 -15.78 -16.44 -2.63
CA THR A 64 -16.62 -15.37 -3.19
C THR A 64 -15.97 -14.00 -3.19
N ILE A 65 -14.89 -13.82 -2.43
CA ILE A 65 -14.28 -12.51 -2.18
C ILE A 65 -12.77 -12.65 -2.25
N ASP A 66 -12.18 -11.78 -3.05
CA ASP A 66 -10.75 -11.58 -3.14
C ASP A 66 -10.42 -10.16 -2.66
N GLY A 67 -9.33 -10.01 -1.91
CA GLY A 67 -8.99 -8.68 -1.40
C GLY A 67 -7.80 -8.67 -0.48
N TYR A 68 -7.59 -7.51 0.13
CA TYR A 68 -6.62 -7.35 1.19
C TYR A 68 -7.16 -6.45 2.31
N HIS A 69 -6.67 -6.71 3.52
CA HIS A 69 -6.75 -5.78 4.64
C HIS A 69 -5.44 -5.01 4.76
N LEU A 70 -5.54 -3.70 4.99
CA LEU A 70 -4.45 -2.84 5.41
C LEU A 70 -4.72 -2.44 6.86
N ILE A 71 -3.92 -2.97 7.78
CA ILE A 71 -4.04 -2.68 9.21
C ILE A 71 -2.91 -1.77 9.67
N TYR A 72 -3.22 -0.86 10.59
CA TYR A 72 -2.28 0.09 11.18
C TYR A 72 -2.79 0.55 12.55
N LYS A 73 -1.95 1.21 13.34
CA LYS A 73 -2.38 1.88 14.58
C LYS A 73 -2.48 3.38 14.35
N ASP A 74 -3.58 3.98 14.81
CA ASP A 74 -3.72 5.43 14.80
C ASP A 74 -2.85 6.09 15.90
N GLU A 75 -2.93 7.42 15.99
CA GLU A 75 -2.14 8.23 16.93
C GLU A 75 -2.41 7.87 18.41
N ASN A 76 -3.56 7.26 18.70
CA ASN A 76 -3.93 6.80 20.03
C ASN A 76 -3.54 5.33 20.28
N GLY A 77 -2.81 4.71 19.36
CA GLY A 77 -2.43 3.30 19.42
C GLY A 77 -3.59 2.34 19.13
N LYS A 78 -4.74 2.83 18.65
CA LYS A 78 -5.89 1.98 18.34
C LYS A 78 -5.71 1.35 16.96
N LEU A 79 -5.94 0.04 16.88
CA LEU A 79 -5.92 -0.70 15.62
C LEU A 79 -7.02 -0.19 14.68
N ARG A 80 -6.64 0.07 13.44
CA ARG A 80 -7.49 0.48 12.33
C ARG A 80 -7.28 -0.48 11.17
N ASP A 81 -8.31 -0.58 10.36
CA ASP A 81 -8.39 -1.41 9.18
C ASP A 81 -8.88 -0.53 8.02
N GLN A 82 -8.32 -0.77 6.85
CA GLN A 82 -8.85 -0.34 5.56
C GLN A 82 -8.82 -1.57 4.65
N ASN A 83 -9.95 -1.92 4.07
CA ASN A 83 -10.05 -3.08 3.20
C ASN A 83 -10.37 -2.67 1.76
N ALA A 84 -9.77 -3.40 0.82
CA ALA A 84 -10.15 -3.36 -0.58
C ALA A 84 -10.44 -4.78 -1.03
N TYR A 85 -11.66 -5.01 -1.49
CA TYR A 85 -12.11 -6.32 -1.92
C TYR A 85 -13.01 -6.20 -3.16
N GLY A 86 -13.05 -7.28 -3.92
CA GLY A 86 -13.92 -7.46 -5.07
C GLY A 86 -14.51 -8.86 -5.07
N GLY A 87 -15.61 -9.05 -5.81
CA GLY A 87 -16.09 -10.39 -6.10
C GLY A 87 -15.06 -11.15 -6.94
N THR A 88 -14.91 -12.45 -6.69
CA THR A 88 -14.07 -13.30 -7.52
C THR A 88 -14.57 -13.29 -8.95
N LEU A 89 -13.73 -12.86 -9.88
CA LEU A 89 -14.04 -12.79 -11.31
C LEU A 89 -13.55 -14.06 -12.01
N PRO A 90 -14.42 -15.04 -12.30
CA PRO A 90 -14.00 -16.38 -12.76
C PRO A 90 -13.23 -16.38 -14.08
N ASP A 91 -13.40 -15.36 -14.92
CA ASP A 91 -12.72 -15.23 -16.21
C ASP A 91 -11.45 -14.36 -16.13
N THR A 92 -10.97 -14.01 -14.93
CA THR A 92 -9.77 -13.20 -14.73
C THR A 92 -8.63 -14.06 -14.19
N PRO A 93 -7.63 -14.44 -15.01
CA PRO A 93 -6.59 -15.39 -14.61
C PRO A 93 -5.69 -14.88 -13.48
N VAL A 94 -5.52 -13.56 -13.40
CA VAL A 94 -4.74 -12.87 -12.36
C VAL A 94 -5.47 -11.60 -11.96
N LEU A 95 -5.76 -11.46 -10.65
CA LEU A 95 -6.25 -10.21 -10.08
C LEU A 95 -5.08 -9.35 -9.61
N LEU A 96 -5.13 -8.09 -10.01
CA LEU A 96 -4.19 -7.06 -9.61
C LEU A 96 -4.92 -5.97 -8.83
N SER A 97 -4.39 -5.58 -7.68
CA SER A 97 -4.87 -4.44 -6.90
C SER A 97 -3.69 -3.82 -6.15
N GLY A 98 -3.96 -2.98 -5.16
CA GLY A 98 -2.95 -2.43 -4.28
C GLY A 98 -3.23 -0.99 -3.90
N SER A 99 -2.18 -0.29 -3.48
CA SER A 99 -2.21 1.13 -3.20
C SER A 99 -1.10 1.83 -3.96
N ALA A 100 -1.39 3.00 -4.51
CA ALA A 100 -0.41 3.84 -5.18
C ALA A 100 0.16 4.93 -4.25
N SER A 101 -0.40 5.16 -3.06
CA SER A 101 -0.07 6.34 -2.24
C SER A 101 0.85 6.03 -1.06
N ARG A 102 1.70 7.00 -0.73
CA ARG A 102 2.68 6.99 0.38
C ARG A 102 3.66 5.82 0.37
N ASN A 103 3.22 4.59 0.63
CA ASN A 103 4.01 3.38 0.47
C ASN A 103 3.33 2.46 -0.56
N PRO A 104 3.66 2.62 -1.86
CA PRO A 104 2.98 1.88 -2.90
C PRO A 104 3.25 0.38 -2.81
N PHE A 105 2.25 -0.41 -3.18
CA PHE A 105 2.37 -1.85 -3.32
C PHE A 105 1.37 -2.36 -4.33
N VAL A 106 1.68 -3.51 -4.91
CA VAL A 106 0.79 -4.26 -5.79
C VAL A 106 0.44 -5.58 -5.11
N THR A 107 -0.84 -5.94 -5.13
CA THR A 107 -1.27 -7.29 -4.76
C THR A 107 -1.56 -8.10 -6.01
N VAL A 108 -1.19 -9.37 -5.97
CA VAL A 108 -1.33 -10.32 -7.07
C VAL A 108 -2.00 -11.57 -6.53
N ILE A 109 -3.15 -11.94 -7.08
CA ILE A 109 -3.82 -13.22 -6.81
C ILE A 109 -3.94 -13.97 -8.14
N ILE A 110 -3.37 -15.17 -8.21
CA ILE A 110 -3.39 -16.05 -9.37
C ILE A 110 -4.60 -16.98 -9.25
N GLN A 111 -5.63 -16.74 -10.06
CA GLN A 111 -6.82 -17.58 -10.13
C GLN A 111 -6.64 -18.76 -11.08
N ASP A 112 -5.91 -18.56 -12.19
CA ASP A 112 -5.67 -19.61 -13.15
C ASP A 112 -4.79 -20.72 -12.56
N GLU A 113 -5.28 -21.96 -12.63
CA GLU A 113 -4.64 -23.07 -11.97
C GLU A 113 -3.31 -23.48 -12.63
N GLU A 114 -3.18 -23.34 -13.95
CA GLU A 114 -1.96 -23.67 -14.68
C GLU A 114 -0.85 -22.67 -14.36
N ILE A 115 -1.18 -21.37 -14.37
CA ILE A 115 -0.28 -20.30 -13.97
C ILE A 115 0.14 -20.51 -12.51
N ARG A 116 -0.81 -20.75 -11.60
CA ARG A 116 -0.54 -20.90 -10.16
C ARG A 116 0.39 -22.07 -9.86
N ARG A 117 0.22 -23.20 -10.55
CA ARG A 117 1.10 -24.38 -10.36
C ARG A 117 2.53 -24.14 -10.87
N SER A 118 2.68 -23.30 -11.88
CA SER A 118 3.94 -23.09 -12.59
C SER A 118 4.71 -21.85 -12.11
N ALA A 119 4.00 -20.89 -11.52
CA ALA A 119 4.55 -19.62 -11.08
C ALA A 119 5.64 -19.79 -10.03
N SER A 120 6.73 -19.05 -10.22
CA SER A 120 7.88 -19.02 -9.31
C SER A 120 8.32 -17.61 -8.95
N ALA A 121 8.02 -16.62 -9.79
CA ALA A 121 8.30 -15.23 -9.52
C ALA A 121 7.24 -14.30 -10.11
N VAL A 122 7.07 -13.16 -9.46
CA VAL A 122 6.32 -12.00 -9.96
C VAL A 122 7.29 -10.84 -10.09
N GLU A 123 7.19 -10.11 -11.19
CA GLU A 123 7.90 -8.86 -11.44
C GLU A 123 6.91 -7.74 -11.65
N VAL A 124 7.09 -6.64 -10.93
CA VAL A 124 6.28 -5.44 -11.05
C VAL A 124 7.20 -4.30 -11.49
N THR A 125 6.86 -3.67 -12.61
CA THR A 125 7.48 -2.43 -13.06
C THR A 125 6.57 -1.27 -12.68
N TYR A 126 7.12 -0.23 -12.06
CA TYR A 126 6.41 0.97 -11.67
C TYR A 126 6.49 2.05 -12.76
N GLU A 127 5.64 3.07 -12.70
CA GLU A 127 5.62 4.17 -13.69
C GLU A 127 6.94 4.97 -13.72
N ASP A 128 7.73 4.93 -12.65
CA ASP A 128 9.08 5.52 -12.59
C ASP A 128 10.15 4.66 -13.28
N GLY A 129 9.77 3.50 -13.83
CA GLY A 129 10.64 2.54 -14.50
C GLY A 129 11.39 1.59 -13.56
N SER A 130 11.27 1.76 -12.24
CA SER A 130 11.83 0.80 -11.29
C SER A 130 11.12 -0.55 -11.39
N THR A 131 11.83 -1.62 -11.07
CA THR A 131 11.30 -2.98 -11.16
C THR A 131 11.61 -3.74 -9.88
N ILE A 132 10.57 -4.33 -9.29
CA ILE A 132 10.66 -5.19 -8.11
C ILE A 132 10.28 -6.60 -8.52
N ARG A 133 11.18 -7.55 -8.25
CA ARG A 133 10.96 -8.98 -8.53
C ARG A 133 10.96 -9.75 -7.21
N GLN A 134 9.94 -10.56 -6.99
CA GLN A 134 9.80 -11.41 -5.81
C GLN A 134 9.53 -12.84 -6.22
N THR A 135 10.09 -13.78 -5.45
CA THR A 135 9.69 -15.19 -5.53
C THR A 135 8.28 -15.34 -4.97
N ILE A 136 7.42 -16.04 -5.70
CA ILE A 136 6.07 -16.37 -5.23
C ILE A 136 6.01 -17.87 -4.91
N ARG A 137 5.32 -18.21 -3.82
CA ARG A 137 5.01 -19.59 -3.45
C ARG A 137 3.53 -19.65 -3.14
N GLY A 138 2.74 -20.26 -4.01
CA GLY A 138 1.30 -20.41 -3.82
C GLY A 138 0.48 -19.43 -4.64
N GLN A 139 -0.63 -18.97 -4.07
CA GLN A 139 -1.73 -18.34 -4.81
C GLN A 139 -1.52 -16.86 -5.11
N GLY A 140 -0.63 -16.16 -4.41
CA GLY A 140 -0.48 -14.73 -4.59
C GLY A 140 0.72 -14.15 -3.87
N ALA A 141 0.93 -12.85 -4.04
CA ALA A 141 2.00 -12.09 -3.42
C ALA A 141 1.56 -10.63 -3.20
N ILE A 142 2.20 -9.98 -2.22
CA ILE A 142 2.16 -8.53 -2.03
C ILE A 142 3.56 -8.04 -2.40
N ILE A 143 3.66 -7.11 -3.33
CA ILE A 143 4.91 -6.60 -3.89
C ILE A 143 5.06 -5.13 -3.48
N PRO A 144 5.73 -4.82 -2.36
CA PRO A 144 5.98 -3.45 -1.96
C PRO A 144 6.95 -2.76 -2.92
N TYR A 145 6.74 -1.47 -3.19
CA TYR A 145 7.74 -0.62 -3.85
C TYR A 145 9.03 -0.50 -3.03
N GLY A 146 8.91 -0.60 -1.70
CA GLY A 146 10.03 -0.65 -0.76
C GLY A 146 10.52 0.72 -0.28
N LYS A 147 9.85 1.81 -0.66
CA LYS A 147 10.18 3.18 -0.23
C LYS A 147 8.90 3.99 -0.03
N GLU A 148 8.95 4.92 0.90
CA GLU A 148 7.94 5.98 1.00
C GLU A 148 8.14 6.99 -0.14
N ILE A 149 7.05 7.47 -0.71
CA ILE A 149 7.02 8.48 -1.78
C ILE A 149 6.11 9.64 -1.41
N GLU A 150 6.39 10.80 -2.02
CA GLU A 150 5.44 11.91 -2.05
C GLU A 150 4.49 11.73 -3.24
N GLY A 151 3.17 11.75 -2.97
CA GLY A 151 2.14 11.59 -4.00
C GLY A 151 1.75 10.14 -4.26
N ALA A 152 1.58 9.80 -5.54
CA ALA A 152 1.13 8.49 -5.98
C ALA A 152 2.05 7.92 -7.07
N LEU A 153 2.28 6.62 -7.04
CA LEU A 153 3.05 5.87 -8.02
C LEU A 153 2.31 4.57 -8.35
N SER A 154 1.81 4.46 -9.58
CA SER A 154 1.16 3.24 -10.02
C SER A 154 2.18 2.26 -10.60
N TYR A 155 1.75 1.01 -10.77
CA TYR A 155 2.49 0.07 -11.59
C TYR A 155 2.17 0.29 -13.06
N SER A 156 3.17 0.08 -13.92
CA SER A 156 3.05 0.13 -15.37
C SER A 156 3.04 -1.27 -15.99
N ARG A 157 3.64 -2.27 -15.32
CA ARG A 157 3.66 -3.66 -15.80
C ARG A 157 3.70 -4.68 -14.67
N VAL A 158 3.05 -5.82 -14.86
CA VAL A 158 3.19 -7.02 -14.03
C VAL A 158 3.48 -8.22 -14.94
N VAL A 159 4.46 -9.04 -14.58
CA VAL A 159 4.77 -10.29 -15.28
C VAL A 159 4.97 -11.43 -14.29
N ILE A 160 4.33 -12.57 -14.56
CA ILE A 160 4.49 -13.80 -13.77
C ILE A 160 5.35 -14.77 -14.55
N TYR A 161 6.33 -15.38 -13.89
CA TYR A 161 7.32 -16.26 -14.51
C TYR A 161 7.31 -17.65 -13.90
N ASP A 162 7.56 -18.66 -14.73
CA ASP A 162 7.92 -19.99 -14.27
C ASP A 162 9.36 -20.06 -13.75
N ALA A 163 9.75 -21.22 -13.21
CA ALA A 163 11.08 -21.46 -12.66
C ALA A 163 12.22 -21.40 -13.71
N LYS A 164 11.90 -21.38 -15.00
CA LYS A 164 12.83 -21.25 -16.12
C LYS A 164 12.88 -19.81 -16.67
N ASN A 165 12.25 -18.86 -15.97
CA ASN A 165 12.07 -17.46 -16.39
C ASN A 165 11.26 -17.30 -17.69
N LYS A 166 10.41 -18.26 -18.05
CA LYS A 166 9.41 -18.06 -19.11
C LYS A 166 8.23 -17.29 -18.54
N ALA A 167 7.79 -16.25 -19.23
CA ALA A 167 6.57 -15.52 -18.88
C ALA A 167 5.34 -16.43 -19.05
N LEU A 168 4.51 -16.48 -18.02
CA LEU A 168 3.22 -17.19 -17.97
C LEU A 168 2.05 -16.21 -18.13
N TYR A 169 2.24 -14.96 -17.70
CA TYR A 169 1.26 -13.89 -17.75
C TYR A 169 1.96 -12.54 -17.83
N SER A 170 1.35 -11.57 -18.51
CA SER A 170 1.78 -10.17 -18.53
C SER A 170 0.59 -9.23 -18.56
N TYR A 171 0.72 -8.10 -17.88
CA TYR A 171 -0.23 -7.00 -17.93
C TYR A 171 0.51 -5.65 -17.92
N PRO A 172 0.14 -4.67 -18.77
CA PRO A 172 -0.69 -4.85 -19.96
C PRO A 172 -0.01 -5.77 -20.99
N GLU A 173 -0.77 -6.28 -21.97
CA GLU A 173 -0.24 -7.09 -23.09
C GLU A 173 0.63 -6.28 -24.06
#